data_AF-A0A1Y3N4H8-F1
#
_entry.id   AF-A0A1Y3N4H8-F1
#
_cell.length_a   1.000
_cell.length_b   1.000
_cell.length_c   1.000
_cell.angle_alpha   90.00
_cell.angle_beta   90.00
_cell.angle_gamma   90.00
#
_symmetry.space_group_name_H-M   'P 1'
#
loop_
_entity.id
_entity.type
_entity.pdbx_description
1 polymer ?
#
loop_
_entity_poly.entity_id
_entity_poly.type
_entity_poly.pdbx_seq_one_letter_code
_entity_poly.pdbx_strand_id
1 'polypeptide(L)'
;MNLKKSLLISTAIALSCASPLKSCEKNYKLTENDDIFQVILSNKISFHKFKYLNGNKNLHEFKAGDDVCVAGKANYKNIIKLNANELFKMGKPSKKQIEIGNQFIKSTLNSTQIKKLNKNVKYIKEIVDDSLDAKDKSPFSLEKCKRKCDRINKTISSLNRNPNEMFSIKLLNNIYKKTNRPLIKENTLYMSCMSNCYMENDISKEKQPMNEITHNEEELNEINDNEIDDSKLNKRATCPSIDKLREYRHEKLVVPVYQNSRNDVRTRVDGCSSKVLIELADYFTPACNGHDACYHCLSKTQCDNDFYDNMQEICEKYYPGFSNIIDYTQCKLIKNTAYAAIKVLSPEAAGHTGDRNWKNDCKCTDEIKSKLVSKLFELA
;
A
#
# COMPACT_ATOMS: atom_id res chain seq x y z
N MET A 1 33.67 43.42 -53.97
CA MET A 1 34.44 42.50 -53.11
C MET A 1 33.48 41.56 -52.41
N ASN A 2 33.75 40.26 -52.54
CA ASN A 2 32.98 39.14 -52.00
C ASN A 2 32.82 39.20 -50.48
N LEU A 3 31.61 38.99 -49.97
CA LEU A 3 31.39 38.34 -48.68
C LEU A 3 30.32 37.26 -48.85
N LYS A 4 30.82 36.05 -49.06
CA LYS A 4 30.08 34.79 -49.02
C LYS A 4 29.70 34.46 -47.57
N LYS A 5 28.51 33.87 -47.43
CA LYS A 5 28.13 32.81 -46.47
C LYS A 5 28.24 33.12 -44.97
N SER A 6 27.12 33.05 -44.27
CA SER A 6 26.70 31.80 -43.60
C SER A 6 25.32 31.98 -42.98
N LEU A 7 24.35 31.21 -43.48
CA LEU A 7 23.04 31.03 -42.86
C LEU A 7 23.23 30.02 -41.72
N LEU A 8 23.31 30.49 -40.48
CA LEU A 8 23.33 29.64 -39.29
C LEU A 8 21.89 29.22 -38.98
N ILE A 9 21.49 28.06 -39.50
CA ILE A 9 20.30 27.36 -39.04
C ILE A 9 20.68 26.70 -37.72
N SER A 10 20.42 27.37 -36.61
CA SER A 10 20.48 26.79 -35.28
C SER A 10 19.23 25.94 -35.05
N THR A 11 19.26 24.69 -35.51
CA THR A 11 18.37 23.64 -34.98
C THR A 11 18.77 23.38 -33.54
N ALA A 12 18.10 24.06 -32.60
CA ALA A 12 18.10 23.69 -31.20
C ALA A 12 17.38 22.34 -31.08
N ILE A 13 18.14 21.24 -31.17
CA ILE A 13 17.68 19.95 -30.68
C ILE A 13 17.57 20.11 -29.17
N ALA A 14 16.36 20.37 -28.68
CA ALA A 14 16.03 20.25 -27.27
C ALA A 14 16.13 18.76 -26.88
N LEU A 15 17.36 18.29 -26.69
CA LEU A 15 17.64 17.10 -25.91
C LEU A 15 17.29 17.45 -24.47
N SER A 16 16.03 17.20 -24.08
CA SER A 16 15.66 17.05 -22.69
C SER A 16 16.31 15.78 -22.15
N CYS A 17 17.62 15.81 -21.98
CA CYS A 17 18.32 14.83 -21.17
C CYS A 17 17.92 15.12 -19.72
N ALA A 18 16.82 14.49 -19.28
CA ALA A 18 16.67 14.23 -17.86
C ALA A 18 17.97 13.56 -17.42
N SER A 19 18.71 14.21 -16.52
CA SER A 19 19.97 13.69 -15.99
C SER A 19 19.76 12.21 -15.63
N PRO A 20 20.57 11.27 -16.13
CA PRO A 20 20.43 9.88 -15.75
C PRO A 20 20.48 9.82 -14.23
N LEU A 21 19.39 9.34 -13.62
CA LEU A 21 19.40 8.98 -12.20
C LEU A 21 20.61 8.06 -12.04
N LYS A 22 21.65 8.50 -11.29
CA LYS A 22 22.93 7.79 -11.09
C LYS A 22 22.77 6.34 -10.58
N SER A 23 21.55 5.93 -10.31
CA SER A 23 21.13 4.63 -9.83
C SER A 23 20.66 3.64 -10.91
N CYS A 24 20.55 4.03 -12.19
CA CYS A 24 20.08 3.12 -13.23
C CYS A 24 21.18 2.16 -13.72
N GLU A 25 20.91 0.86 -13.67
CA GLU A 25 21.81 -0.22 -14.09
C GLU A 25 21.41 -0.83 -15.44
N LYS A 26 20.12 -0.79 -15.78
CA LYS A 26 19.60 -1.32 -17.04
C LYS A 26 18.48 -0.45 -17.57
N ASN A 27 18.64 0.00 -18.80
CA ASN A 27 17.62 0.71 -19.57
C ASN A 27 16.86 -0.24 -20.50
N TYR A 28 15.65 0.15 -20.86
CA TYR A 28 14.78 -0.52 -21.81
C TYR A 28 14.05 0.53 -22.63
N LYS A 29 14.14 0.44 -23.96
CA LYS A 29 13.44 1.34 -24.87
C LYS A 29 12.07 0.78 -25.21
N LEU A 30 11.02 1.52 -24.86
CA LEU A 30 9.63 1.11 -25.10
C LEU A 30 9.32 1.10 -26.61
N THR A 31 8.56 0.10 -27.03
CA THR A 31 8.04 -0.11 -28.39
C THR A 31 6.53 0.09 -28.42
N GLU A 32 5.95 0.21 -29.62
CA GLU A 32 4.50 0.43 -29.79
C GLU A 32 3.62 -0.70 -29.22
N ASN A 33 4.18 -1.91 -29.09
CA ASN A 33 3.46 -3.08 -28.61
C ASN A 33 3.61 -3.32 -27.09
N ASP A 34 4.41 -2.49 -26.40
CA ASP A 34 4.69 -2.71 -25.00
C ASP A 34 3.54 -2.24 -24.10
N ASP A 35 3.11 -3.13 -23.20
CA ASP A 35 2.34 -2.75 -22.02
C ASP A 35 3.34 -2.49 -20.88
N ILE A 36 3.42 -1.24 -20.41
CA ILE A 36 4.40 -0.81 -19.41
C ILE A 36 4.39 -1.68 -18.15
N PHE A 37 3.22 -2.14 -17.71
CA PHE A 37 3.11 -2.99 -16.53
C PHE A 37 3.72 -4.37 -16.78
N GLN A 38 3.58 -4.91 -17.99
CA GLN A 38 4.25 -6.15 -18.39
C GLN A 38 5.76 -5.98 -18.53
N VAL A 39 6.23 -4.85 -19.07
CA VAL A 39 7.67 -4.53 -19.15
C VAL A 39 8.29 -4.50 -17.76
N ILE A 40 7.62 -3.83 -16.81
CA ILE A 40 8.04 -3.78 -15.41
C ILE A 40 8.15 -5.19 -14.81
N LEU A 41 7.07 -5.97 -14.87
CA LEU A 41 7.04 -7.28 -14.21
C LEU A 41 7.98 -8.31 -14.87
N SER A 42 8.17 -8.23 -16.19
CA SER A 42 9.13 -9.06 -16.93
C SER A 42 10.57 -8.80 -16.49
N ASN A 43 10.87 -7.57 -16.05
CA ASN A 43 12.18 -7.21 -15.48
C ASN A 43 12.27 -7.44 -13.96
N LYS A 44 11.26 -8.08 -13.35
CA LYS A 44 11.23 -8.46 -11.93
C LYS A 44 11.36 -7.27 -10.96
N ILE A 45 10.81 -6.12 -11.34
CA ILE A 45 10.81 -4.90 -10.54
C ILE A 45 9.37 -4.57 -10.10
N SER A 46 9.21 -4.03 -8.89
CA SER A 46 7.91 -3.55 -8.41
C SER A 46 7.54 -2.21 -9.08
N PHE A 47 6.25 -1.90 -9.17
CA PHE A 47 5.79 -0.61 -9.72
C PHE A 47 6.38 0.58 -8.97
N HIS A 48 6.49 0.48 -7.65
CA HIS A 48 7.05 1.53 -6.81
C HIS A 48 8.53 1.78 -7.12
N LYS A 49 9.33 0.71 -7.21
CA LYS A 49 10.75 0.83 -7.52
C LYS A 49 10.95 1.35 -8.94
N PHE A 50 10.13 0.90 -9.90
CA PHE A 50 10.18 1.44 -11.25
C PHE A 50 9.86 2.94 -11.27
N LYS A 51 8.81 3.38 -10.58
CA LYS A 51 8.46 4.81 -10.47
C LYS A 51 9.61 5.62 -9.89
N TYR A 52 10.22 5.13 -8.82
CA TYR A 52 11.40 5.76 -8.20
C TYR A 52 12.54 5.94 -9.20
N LEU A 53 12.89 4.89 -9.95
CA LEU A 53 13.97 4.91 -10.93
C LEU A 53 13.67 5.78 -12.17
N ASN A 54 12.41 6.16 -12.38
CA ASN A 54 11.97 6.90 -13.56
C ASN A 54 11.33 8.26 -13.21
N GLY A 55 11.81 8.89 -12.13
CA GLY A 55 11.44 10.27 -11.80
C GLY A 55 10.03 10.44 -11.25
N ASN A 56 9.45 9.40 -10.65
CA ASN A 56 8.11 9.39 -10.03
C ASN A 56 6.97 9.76 -10.98
N LYS A 57 7.17 9.60 -12.30
CA LYS A 57 6.12 9.82 -13.31
C LYS A 57 4.99 8.82 -13.17
N ASN A 58 3.81 9.18 -13.66
CA ASN A 58 2.69 8.24 -13.73
C ASN A 58 3.03 7.14 -14.77
N LEU A 59 2.80 5.88 -14.42
CA LEU A 59 3.02 4.70 -15.24
C LEU A 59 2.24 4.75 -16.56
N HIS A 60 1.11 5.44 -16.60
CA HIS A 60 0.32 5.64 -17.83
C HIS A 60 0.87 6.76 -18.74
N GLU A 61 1.83 7.56 -18.28
CA GLU A 61 2.45 8.63 -19.10
C GLU A 61 3.59 8.10 -20.00
N PHE A 62 4.07 6.89 -19.75
CA PHE A 62 5.11 6.27 -20.57
C PHE A 62 4.56 5.81 -21.92
N LYS A 63 5.31 6.09 -22.98
CA LYS A 63 4.92 5.81 -24.37
C LYS A 63 6.06 5.20 -25.17
N ALA A 64 5.71 4.65 -26.33
CA ALA A 64 6.68 4.12 -27.28
C ALA A 64 7.77 5.17 -27.59
N GLY A 65 9.02 4.71 -27.63
CA GLY A 65 10.20 5.54 -27.81
C GLY A 65 10.84 6.04 -26.52
N ASP A 66 10.12 6.04 -25.39
CA ASP A 66 10.71 6.41 -24.10
C ASP A 66 11.78 5.38 -23.70
N ASP A 67 12.90 5.88 -23.18
CA ASP A 67 13.96 5.06 -22.57
C ASP A 67 13.74 5.02 -21.05
N VAL A 68 13.47 3.83 -20.52
CA VAL A 68 13.08 3.65 -19.12
C VAL A 68 14.06 2.77 -18.36
N CYS A 69 14.29 3.11 -17.10
CA CYS A 69 15.12 2.34 -16.21
C CYS A 69 14.36 1.13 -15.65
N VAL A 70 14.81 -0.08 -15.96
CA VAL A 70 14.18 -1.35 -15.54
C VAL A 70 15.01 -2.14 -14.52
N ALA A 71 16.24 -1.72 -14.24
CA ALA A 71 17.02 -2.20 -13.10
C ALA A 71 17.88 -1.08 -12.55
N GLY A 72 18.06 -1.07 -11.23
CA GLY A 72 18.83 -0.05 -10.54
C GLY A 72 18.79 -0.18 -9.04
N LYS A 73 19.72 0.51 -8.37
CA LYS A 73 19.73 0.62 -6.92
C LYS A 73 18.68 1.62 -6.46
N ALA A 74 17.98 1.31 -5.39
CA ALA A 74 17.01 2.23 -4.82
C ALA A 74 16.99 2.03 -3.32
N ASN A 75 17.06 3.12 -2.56
CA ASN A 75 16.89 3.05 -1.12
C ASN A 75 15.41 2.79 -0.83
N TYR A 76 15.12 1.65 -0.19
CA TYR A 76 13.75 1.26 0.11
C TYR A 76 12.97 2.32 0.88
N LYS A 77 13.59 3.09 1.79
CA LYS A 77 12.94 4.21 2.50
C LYS A 77 12.39 5.29 1.56
N ASN A 78 12.95 5.42 0.36
CA ASN A 78 12.43 6.34 -0.66
C ASN A 78 11.36 5.68 -1.53
N ILE A 79 11.49 4.38 -1.82
CA ILE A 79 10.51 3.61 -2.60
C ILE A 79 9.16 3.55 -1.87
N ILE A 80 9.18 3.30 -0.55
CA ILE A 80 7.95 3.26 0.27
C ILE A 80 7.25 4.60 0.41
N LYS A 81 7.94 5.69 0.06
CA LYS A 81 7.36 7.03 0.06
C LYS A 81 6.57 7.30 -1.24
N LEU A 82 6.49 6.34 -2.15
CA LEU A 82 5.78 6.52 -3.41
C LEU A 82 4.40 5.86 -3.37
N ASN A 83 3.43 6.53 -3.98
CA ASN A 83 2.21 5.91 -4.46
C ASN A 83 2.53 5.34 -5.85
N ALA A 84 2.26 4.06 -6.10
CA ALA A 84 2.58 3.46 -7.39
C ALA A 84 1.57 2.41 -7.88
N ASN A 85 0.44 2.23 -7.20
CA ASN A 85 -0.63 1.35 -7.68
C ASN A 85 -1.52 2.11 -8.66
N GLU A 86 -0.93 2.50 -9.77
CA GLU A 86 -1.60 3.26 -10.81
C GLU A 86 -2.35 2.35 -11.78
N LEU A 87 -2.15 1.02 -11.71
CA LEU A 87 -2.98 0.02 -12.39
C LEU A 87 -4.46 0.19 -12.06
N PHE A 88 -4.74 0.50 -10.80
CA PHE A 88 -6.09 0.54 -10.28
C PHE A 88 -6.12 1.38 -9.00
N LYS A 89 -6.71 2.58 -9.09
CA LYS A 89 -6.96 3.39 -7.91
C LYS A 89 -8.12 2.76 -7.13
N MET A 90 -7.78 2.07 -6.04
CA MET A 90 -8.79 1.61 -5.09
C MET A 90 -9.61 2.81 -4.61
N GLY A 91 -10.92 2.66 -4.65
CA GLY A 91 -11.85 3.65 -4.12
C GLY A 91 -12.89 2.91 -3.30
N LYS A 92 -13.07 3.34 -2.06
CA LYS A 92 -14.19 2.90 -1.23
C LYS A 92 -15.46 3.20 -2.02
N PRO A 93 -16.25 2.17 -2.35
CA PRO A 93 -17.48 2.38 -3.07
C PRO A 93 -18.41 3.22 -2.19
N SER A 94 -18.92 4.32 -2.75
CA SER A 94 -19.97 5.10 -2.08
C SER A 94 -21.24 4.24 -1.95
N LYS A 95 -22.10 4.52 -0.97
CA LYS A 95 -23.41 3.86 -0.81
C LYS A 95 -24.20 3.88 -2.13
N LYS A 96 -24.20 5.03 -2.81
CA LYS A 96 -24.81 5.21 -4.14
C LYS A 96 -24.23 4.26 -5.19
N GLN A 97 -22.90 4.07 -5.24
CA GLN A 97 -22.28 3.12 -6.17
C GLN A 97 -22.66 1.67 -5.85
N ILE A 98 -22.74 1.29 -4.57
CA ILE A 98 -23.18 -0.04 -4.14
C ILE A 98 -24.64 -0.27 -4.57
N GLU A 99 -25.52 0.70 -4.35
CA GLU A 99 -26.93 0.65 -4.75
C GLU A 99 -27.08 0.51 -6.27
N ILE A 100 -26.38 1.34 -7.05
CA ILE A 100 -26.38 1.26 -8.53
C ILE A 100 -25.90 -0.12 -9.00
N GLY A 101 -24.80 -0.64 -8.42
CA GLY A 101 -24.29 -1.96 -8.75
C GLY A 101 -25.30 -3.07 -8.46
N ASN A 102 -25.94 -3.03 -7.29
CA ASN A 102 -26.96 -4.00 -6.89
C ASN A 102 -28.20 -3.93 -7.77
N GLN A 103 -28.66 -2.73 -8.13
CA GLN A 103 -29.78 -2.54 -9.05
C GLN A 103 -29.45 -3.11 -10.44
N PHE A 104 -28.25 -2.81 -10.96
CA PHE A 104 -27.80 -3.33 -12.25
C PHE A 104 -27.74 -4.86 -12.27
N ILE A 105 -27.23 -5.49 -11.20
CA ILE A 105 -27.20 -6.95 -11.08
C ILE A 105 -28.62 -7.53 -11.10
N LYS A 106 -29.53 -6.96 -10.30
CA LYS A 106 -30.93 -7.41 -10.23
C LYS A 106 -31.71 -7.21 -11.53
N SER A 107 -31.38 -6.18 -12.30
CA SER A 107 -32.02 -5.94 -13.61
C SER A 107 -31.43 -6.80 -14.74
N THR A 108 -30.20 -7.27 -14.58
CA THR A 108 -29.48 -8.02 -15.63
C THR A 108 -29.57 -9.53 -15.46
N LEU A 109 -29.64 -10.01 -14.21
CA LEU A 109 -29.56 -11.43 -13.86
C LEU A 109 -30.82 -11.88 -13.14
N ASN A 110 -31.29 -13.10 -13.45
CA ASN A 110 -32.37 -13.73 -12.70
C ASN A 110 -31.88 -14.28 -11.33
N SER A 111 -32.82 -14.70 -10.49
CA SER A 111 -32.50 -15.16 -9.12
C SER A 111 -31.54 -16.35 -9.07
N THR A 112 -31.64 -17.29 -10.02
CA THR A 112 -30.73 -18.45 -10.13
C THR A 112 -29.32 -18.02 -10.53
N GLN A 113 -29.20 -17.11 -11.49
CA GLN A 113 -27.92 -16.54 -11.92
C GLN A 113 -27.26 -15.73 -10.80
N ILE A 114 -28.03 -14.96 -10.03
CA ILE A 114 -27.52 -14.22 -8.86
C ILE A 114 -26.97 -15.19 -7.80
N LYS A 115 -27.68 -16.29 -7.52
CA LYS A 115 -27.18 -17.33 -6.59
C LYS A 115 -25.84 -17.92 -7.07
N LYS A 116 -25.74 -18.20 -8.37
CA LYS A 116 -24.50 -18.73 -8.97
C LYS A 116 -23.36 -17.71 -8.93
N LEU A 117 -23.63 -16.44 -9.23
CA LEU A 117 -22.66 -15.34 -9.11
C LEU A 117 -22.13 -15.21 -7.69
N ASN A 118 -23.01 -15.23 -6.68
CA ASN A 118 -22.61 -15.17 -5.28
C ASN A 118 -21.74 -16.36 -4.87
N LYS A 119 -22.03 -17.56 -5.39
CA LYS A 119 -21.17 -18.75 -5.18
C LYS A 119 -19.79 -18.56 -5.81
N ASN A 120 -19.71 -18.01 -7.03
CA ASN A 120 -18.43 -17.72 -7.67
C ASN A 120 -17.61 -16.69 -6.86
N VAL A 121 -18.24 -15.61 -6.41
CA VAL A 121 -17.58 -14.56 -5.61
C VAL A 121 -17.09 -15.10 -4.29
N LYS A 122 -17.90 -15.91 -3.59
CA LYS A 122 -17.50 -16.56 -2.35
C LYS A 122 -16.27 -17.44 -2.56
N TYR A 123 -16.26 -18.24 -3.63
CA TYR A 123 -15.11 -19.08 -3.97
C TYR A 123 -13.84 -18.27 -4.28
N ILE A 124 -13.95 -17.16 -5.03
CA ILE A 124 -12.81 -16.25 -5.25
C ILE A 124 -12.30 -15.69 -3.92
N LYS A 125 -13.21 -15.23 -3.06
CA LYS A 125 -12.86 -14.68 -1.74
C LYS A 125 -12.10 -15.70 -0.89
N GLU A 126 -12.59 -16.93 -0.79
CA GLU A 126 -11.93 -18.03 -0.07
C GLU A 126 -10.51 -18.28 -0.58
N ILE A 127 -10.32 -18.30 -1.91
CA ILE A 127 -8.98 -18.46 -2.50
C ILE A 127 -8.06 -17.29 -2.18
N VAL A 128 -8.59 -16.05 -2.20
CA VAL A 128 -7.84 -14.84 -1.84
C VAL A 128 -7.42 -14.91 -0.37
N ASP A 129 -8.34 -15.25 0.53
CA ASP A 129 -8.08 -15.36 1.97
C ASP A 129 -7.06 -16.47 2.26
N ASP A 130 -7.23 -17.66 1.69
CA ASP A 130 -6.27 -18.76 1.84
C ASP A 130 -4.88 -18.44 1.29
N SER A 131 -4.80 -17.58 0.27
CA SER A 131 -3.53 -17.24 -0.38
C SER A 131 -2.82 -16.09 0.32
N LEU A 132 -3.57 -15.05 0.72
CA LEU A 132 -3.02 -13.79 1.20
C LEU A 132 -3.12 -13.63 2.72
N ASP A 133 -3.87 -14.45 3.44
CA ASP A 133 -3.89 -14.36 4.89
C ASP A 133 -2.68 -15.09 5.51
N ALA A 134 -1.97 -14.36 6.37
CA ALA A 134 -0.76 -14.76 7.09
C ALA A 134 -1.03 -15.80 8.20
N LYS A 135 -1.86 -16.83 7.94
CA LYS A 135 -1.83 -18.07 8.74
C LYS A 135 -0.43 -18.69 8.72
N ASP A 136 0.29 -18.42 7.64
CA ASP A 136 1.64 -18.85 7.36
C ASP A 136 2.67 -17.89 7.97
N LYS A 137 3.23 -18.28 9.12
CA LYS A 137 4.28 -17.53 9.84
C LYS A 137 5.69 -17.72 9.28
N SER A 138 5.84 -18.42 8.14
CA SER A 138 7.16 -18.65 7.55
C SER A 138 7.79 -17.34 7.04
N PRO A 139 9.14 -17.26 6.98
CA PRO A 139 9.82 -16.13 6.35
C PRO A 139 9.32 -15.90 4.92
N PHE A 140 9.33 -14.65 4.49
CA PHE A 140 8.92 -14.29 3.13
C PHE A 140 9.70 -15.11 2.10
N SER A 141 8.99 -15.60 1.09
CA SER A 141 9.56 -16.30 -0.06
C SER A 141 8.92 -15.75 -1.32
N LEU A 142 9.74 -15.14 -2.18
CA LEU A 142 9.28 -14.61 -3.47
C LEU A 142 8.57 -15.69 -4.29
N GLU A 143 9.13 -16.90 -4.31
CA GLU A 143 8.55 -18.03 -5.04
C GLU A 143 7.18 -18.45 -4.47
N LYS A 144 7.04 -18.49 -3.14
CA LYS A 144 5.76 -18.76 -2.49
C LYS A 144 4.73 -17.67 -2.79
N CYS A 145 5.15 -16.41 -2.77
CA CYS A 145 4.30 -15.27 -3.12
C CYS A 145 3.81 -15.36 -4.56
N LYS A 146 4.70 -15.68 -5.52
CA LYS A 146 4.34 -15.88 -6.93
C LYS A 146 3.29 -16.99 -7.10
N ARG A 147 3.48 -18.14 -6.46
CA ARG A 147 2.50 -19.24 -6.52
C ARG A 147 1.13 -18.85 -5.97
N LYS A 148 1.08 -18.02 -4.92
CA LYS A 148 -0.17 -17.45 -4.39
C LYS A 148 -0.84 -16.55 -5.43
N CYS A 149 -0.09 -15.69 -6.11
CA CYS A 149 -0.61 -14.87 -7.21
C CYS A 149 -1.10 -15.70 -8.39
N ASP A 150 -0.36 -16.73 -8.80
CA ASP A 150 -0.75 -17.65 -9.88
C ASP A 150 -2.04 -18.39 -9.53
N ARG A 151 -2.19 -18.84 -8.27
CA ARG A 151 -3.42 -19.50 -7.78
C ARG A 151 -4.62 -18.58 -7.89
N ILE A 152 -4.52 -17.33 -7.41
CA ILE A 152 -5.60 -16.33 -7.52
C ILE A 152 -5.94 -16.08 -8.99
N ASN A 153 -4.93 -15.83 -9.82
CA ASN A 153 -5.13 -15.53 -11.24
C ASN A 153 -5.76 -16.69 -12.00
N LYS A 154 -5.33 -17.93 -11.74
CA LYS A 154 -5.88 -19.14 -12.36
C LYS A 154 -7.36 -19.30 -12.00
N THR A 155 -7.73 -19.11 -10.74
CA THR A 155 -9.13 -19.16 -10.29
C THR A 155 -9.99 -18.12 -11.01
N ILE A 156 -9.54 -16.86 -11.02
CA ILE A 156 -10.30 -15.76 -11.64
C ILE A 156 -10.42 -15.96 -13.15
N SER A 157 -9.33 -16.32 -13.82
CA SER A 157 -9.32 -16.59 -15.27
C SER A 157 -10.21 -17.79 -15.63
N SER A 158 -10.18 -18.85 -14.82
CA SER A 158 -11.03 -20.03 -15.02
C SER A 158 -12.51 -19.70 -14.92
N LEU A 159 -12.91 -18.85 -13.96
CA LEU A 159 -14.29 -18.42 -13.83
C LEU A 159 -14.67 -17.46 -14.96
N ASN A 160 -13.80 -16.50 -15.28
CA ASN A 160 -14.04 -15.49 -16.32
C ASN A 160 -14.24 -16.09 -17.72
N ARG A 161 -13.54 -17.19 -18.04
CA ARG A 161 -13.57 -17.83 -19.36
C ARG A 161 -14.61 -18.95 -19.46
N ASN A 162 -15.16 -19.42 -18.36
CA ASN A 162 -16.13 -20.51 -18.37
C ASN A 162 -17.54 -19.96 -18.66
N PRO A 163 -18.15 -20.29 -19.83
CA PRO A 163 -19.47 -19.77 -20.20
C PRO A 163 -20.58 -20.26 -19.28
N ASN A 164 -20.35 -21.33 -18.52
CA ASN A 164 -21.30 -21.82 -17.53
C ASN A 164 -21.28 -20.99 -16.25
N GLU A 165 -20.20 -20.27 -15.95
CA GLU A 165 -20.08 -19.46 -14.74
C GLU A 165 -20.62 -18.05 -14.93
N MET A 166 -21.09 -17.43 -13.84
CA MET A 166 -21.70 -16.09 -13.90
C MET A 166 -20.69 -14.98 -13.66
N PHE A 167 -19.60 -15.28 -12.95
CA PHE A 167 -18.51 -14.33 -12.77
C PHE A 167 -17.82 -14.06 -14.11
N SER A 168 -17.73 -12.79 -14.50
CA SER A 168 -16.85 -12.36 -15.59
C SER A 168 -16.37 -10.92 -15.37
N ILE A 169 -15.17 -10.64 -15.88
CA ILE A 169 -14.59 -9.29 -15.91
C ILE A 169 -15.46 -8.37 -16.77
N LYS A 170 -16.12 -8.90 -17.82
CA LYS A 170 -17.09 -8.16 -18.63
C LYS A 170 -18.28 -7.67 -17.81
N LEU A 171 -18.89 -8.54 -16.99
CA LEU A 171 -20.00 -8.17 -16.12
C LEU A 171 -19.56 -7.11 -15.10
N LEU A 172 -18.37 -7.28 -14.51
CA LEU A 172 -17.82 -6.31 -13.57
C LEU A 172 -17.57 -4.94 -14.22
N ASN A 173 -16.96 -4.92 -15.41
CA ASN A 173 -16.72 -3.70 -16.17
C ASN A 173 -18.03 -2.99 -16.57
N ASN A 174 -19.12 -3.72 -16.81
CA ASN A 174 -20.42 -3.09 -17.04
C ASN A 174 -20.92 -2.34 -15.80
N ILE A 175 -20.70 -2.89 -14.60
CA ILE A 175 -21.00 -2.18 -13.34
C ILE A 175 -20.07 -0.97 -13.17
N TYR A 176 -18.79 -1.12 -13.47
CA TYR A 176 -17.81 -0.04 -13.34
C TYR A 176 -18.14 1.15 -14.25
N LYS A 177 -18.58 0.89 -15.50
CA LYS A 177 -19.11 1.94 -16.38
C LYS A 177 -20.28 2.70 -15.75
N LYS A 178 -21.24 1.99 -15.14
CA LYS A 178 -22.41 2.61 -14.49
C LYS A 178 -22.08 3.39 -13.22
N THR A 179 -20.98 3.05 -12.57
CA THR A 179 -20.54 3.65 -11.29
C THR A 179 -19.39 4.64 -11.46
N ASN A 180 -19.06 4.99 -12.71
CA ASN A 180 -17.94 5.85 -13.09
C ASN A 180 -16.60 5.40 -12.49
N ARG A 181 -16.33 4.09 -12.56
CA ARG A 181 -15.09 3.46 -12.11
C ARG A 181 -14.21 3.07 -13.31
N PRO A 182 -12.87 3.11 -13.16
CA PRO A 182 -11.96 2.62 -14.20
C PRO A 182 -12.21 1.16 -14.55
N LEU A 183 -12.12 0.82 -15.84
CA LEU A 183 -12.27 -0.54 -16.31
C LEU A 183 -10.99 -1.34 -16.05
N ILE A 184 -11.13 -2.65 -15.88
CA ILE A 184 -10.01 -3.55 -15.63
C ILE A 184 -9.83 -4.57 -16.75
N LYS A 185 -8.59 -5.00 -16.95
CA LYS A 185 -8.21 -6.14 -17.81
C LYS A 185 -8.19 -7.44 -16.97
N GLU A 186 -8.25 -8.60 -17.64
CA GLU A 186 -8.21 -9.92 -16.98
C GLU A 186 -6.98 -10.11 -16.08
N ASN A 187 -5.81 -9.65 -16.52
CA ASN A 187 -4.54 -9.78 -15.80
C ASN A 187 -4.29 -8.68 -14.75
N THR A 188 -5.21 -7.74 -14.52
CA THR A 188 -4.98 -6.58 -13.63
C THR A 188 -4.59 -7.02 -12.21
N LEU A 189 -5.34 -7.96 -11.63
CA LEU A 189 -5.06 -8.48 -10.29
C LEU A 189 -3.74 -9.24 -10.21
N TYR A 190 -3.42 -10.02 -11.25
CA TYR A 190 -2.15 -10.74 -11.32
C TYR A 190 -0.98 -9.77 -11.31
N MET A 191 -1.03 -8.73 -12.15
CA MET A 191 0.03 -7.74 -12.24
C MET A 191 0.24 -7.01 -10.92
N SER A 192 -0.84 -6.62 -10.25
CA SER A 192 -0.76 -6.01 -8.92
C SER A 192 -0.16 -6.98 -7.88
N CYS A 193 -0.63 -8.23 -7.84
CA CYS A 193 -0.12 -9.24 -6.91
C CYS A 193 1.38 -9.48 -7.11
N MET A 194 1.83 -9.64 -8.37
CA MET A 194 3.24 -9.83 -8.71
C MET A 194 4.09 -8.63 -8.32
N SER A 195 3.59 -7.42 -8.54
CA SER A 195 4.26 -6.18 -8.12
C SER A 195 4.45 -6.11 -6.60
N ASN A 196 3.44 -6.51 -5.83
CA ASN A 196 3.53 -6.61 -4.37
C ASN A 196 4.54 -7.70 -3.95
N CYS A 197 4.59 -8.85 -4.64
CA CYS A 197 5.63 -9.85 -4.37
C CYS A 197 7.05 -9.32 -4.61
N TYR A 198 7.27 -8.53 -5.67
CA TYR A 198 8.58 -7.91 -5.91
C TYR A 198 8.90 -6.83 -4.88
N MET A 199 7.89 -6.08 -4.42
CA MET A 199 8.06 -5.15 -3.31
C MET A 199 8.46 -5.87 -2.03
N GLU A 200 7.69 -6.88 -1.59
CA GLU A 200 7.99 -7.66 -0.38
C GLU A 200 9.35 -8.37 -0.46
N ASN A 201 9.77 -8.76 -1.67
CA ASN A 201 11.10 -9.29 -1.90
C ASN A 201 12.19 -8.23 -1.70
N ASP A 202 12.00 -7.02 -2.19
CA ASP A 202 12.92 -5.91 -1.93
C ASP A 202 12.95 -5.58 -0.42
N ILE A 203 11.78 -5.55 0.24
CA ILE A 203 11.65 -5.42 1.70
C ILE A 203 12.49 -6.47 2.43
N SER A 204 12.34 -7.73 2.05
CA SER A 204 13.00 -8.86 2.73
C SER A 204 14.52 -8.85 2.60
N LYS A 205 15.07 -8.12 1.61
CA LYS A 205 16.51 -7.99 1.36
C LYS A 205 17.13 -6.80 2.07
N GLU A 206 16.33 -5.83 2.51
CA GLU A 206 16.82 -4.75 3.35
C GLU A 206 17.33 -5.38 4.64
N LYS A 207 18.63 -5.19 4.90
CA LYS A 207 19.22 -5.65 6.15
C LYS A 207 18.52 -4.90 7.28
N GLN A 208 18.01 -5.64 8.27
CA GLN A 208 17.82 -5.03 9.58
C GLN A 208 19.16 -4.40 9.95
N PRO A 209 19.21 -3.16 10.45
CA PRO A 209 20.42 -2.65 11.06
C PRO A 209 20.68 -3.46 12.34
N MET A 210 21.20 -4.68 12.20
CA MET A 210 22.10 -5.26 13.18
C MET A 210 23.42 -4.57 12.94
N ASN A 211 23.58 -3.38 13.52
CA ASN A 211 24.89 -2.92 13.93
C ASN A 211 24.73 -2.35 15.33
N GLU A 212 25.50 -2.99 16.21
CA GLU A 212 25.86 -2.58 17.54
C GLU A 212 25.81 -1.06 17.71
N ILE A 213 25.13 -0.64 18.77
CA ILE A 213 25.41 0.64 19.42
C ILE A 213 26.84 0.53 19.95
N THR A 214 27.83 0.68 19.09
CA THR A 214 29.12 1.21 19.49
C THR A 214 29.02 2.71 19.25
N HIS A 215 28.92 3.44 20.35
CA HIS A 215 29.06 4.89 20.38
C HIS A 215 30.33 5.28 19.61
N ASN A 216 30.18 5.85 18.43
CA ASN A 216 31.18 6.72 17.83
C ASN A 216 30.43 7.89 17.21
N GLU A 217 30.58 9.06 17.83
CA GLU A 217 29.82 10.29 17.61
C GLU A 217 30.20 11.07 16.33
N GLU A 218 30.84 10.46 15.33
CA GLU A 218 31.48 11.25 14.25
C GLU A 218 30.80 11.22 12.86
N GLU A 219 29.70 10.49 12.63
CA GLU A 219 29.03 10.46 11.31
C GLU A 219 27.60 11.08 11.28
N LEU A 220 27.34 12.08 12.13
CA LEU A 220 26.06 12.81 12.15
C LEU A 220 26.06 14.13 11.37
N ASN A 221 27.13 14.46 10.65
CA ASN A 221 27.26 15.70 9.89
C ASN A 221 27.08 15.50 8.38
N GLU A 222 25.92 15.03 7.93
CA GLU A 222 25.45 15.30 6.56
C GLU A 222 23.96 14.95 6.36
N ILE A 223 23.09 15.44 7.26
CA ILE A 223 21.68 15.64 6.91
C ILE A 223 21.32 17.06 7.32
N ASN A 224 21.17 17.90 6.30
CA ASN A 224 20.71 19.27 6.40
C ASN A 224 19.19 19.26 6.67
N ASP A 225 18.79 18.88 7.88
CA ASP A 225 17.42 18.97 8.39
C ASP A 225 17.13 20.41 8.83
N ASN A 226 17.02 21.32 7.85
CA ASN A 226 16.43 22.64 8.10
C ASN A 226 14.91 22.53 8.07
N GLU A 227 14.32 22.03 9.17
CA GLU A 227 13.00 22.39 9.71
C GLU A 227 12.60 21.42 10.84
N ILE A 228 13.39 21.37 11.91
CA ILE A 228 12.86 21.01 13.23
C ILE A 228 13.27 22.14 14.17
N ASP A 229 12.32 23.05 14.40
CA ASP A 229 12.41 24.02 15.49
C ASP A 229 12.50 23.23 16.79
N ASP A 230 13.72 23.18 17.32
CA ASP A 230 14.14 22.55 18.58
C ASP A 230 13.58 23.32 19.79
N SER A 231 12.29 23.69 19.70
CA SER A 231 11.54 24.33 20.77
C SER A 231 11.35 23.31 21.89
N LYS A 232 12.34 23.31 22.81
CA LYS A 232 12.33 22.73 24.16
C LYS A 232 11.05 21.96 24.48
N LEU A 233 11.08 20.64 24.29
CA LEU A 233 10.06 19.71 24.76
C LEU A 233 9.82 19.96 26.26
N ASN A 234 8.78 20.73 26.58
CA ASN A 234 8.45 21.09 27.95
C ASN A 234 8.16 19.83 28.75
N LYS A 235 8.90 19.63 29.85
CA LYS A 235 8.60 18.61 30.86
C LYS A 235 7.25 18.93 31.52
N ARG A 236 6.13 18.52 30.91
CA ARG A 236 4.81 18.55 31.56
C ARG A 236 4.79 17.54 32.73
N ALA A 237 4.19 17.95 33.84
CA ALA A 237 4.09 17.23 35.11
C ALA A 237 3.02 16.12 35.10
N THR A 238 2.10 16.13 34.13
CA THR A 238 1.01 15.15 34.00
C THR A 238 1.15 14.35 32.69
N CYS A 239 0.60 13.14 32.68
CA CYS A 239 0.53 12.32 31.47
C CYS A 239 -0.41 13.00 30.46
N PRO A 240 0.01 13.17 29.19
CA PRO A 240 -0.87 13.75 28.18
C PRO A 240 -2.05 12.81 27.92
N SER A 241 -3.25 13.36 27.72
CA SER A 241 -4.39 12.57 27.27
C SER A 241 -4.24 12.23 25.79
N ILE A 242 -4.59 11.01 25.40
CA ILE A 242 -4.83 10.69 23.99
C ILE A 242 -6.24 11.19 23.67
N ASP A 243 -6.29 12.35 23.00
CA ASP A 243 -7.55 12.99 22.65
C ASP A 243 -8.14 12.34 21.39
N LYS A 244 -9.35 11.77 21.53
CA LYS A 244 -10.15 11.30 20.40
C LYS A 244 -10.68 12.52 19.65
N LEU A 245 -10.16 12.79 18.44
CA LEU A 245 -10.67 13.85 17.59
C LEU A 245 -12.10 13.57 17.13
N ARG A 246 -12.32 12.35 16.64
CA ARG A 246 -13.60 11.93 16.06
C ARG A 246 -13.72 10.43 16.08
N GLU A 247 -14.93 9.95 15.84
CA GLU A 247 -15.15 8.57 15.44
C GLU A 247 -15.26 8.53 13.92
N TYR A 248 -14.39 7.75 13.31
CA TYR A 248 -14.61 7.30 11.95
C TYR A 248 -15.75 6.28 11.96
N ARG A 249 -16.80 6.51 11.16
CA ARG A 249 -17.96 5.63 11.08
C ARG A 249 -18.14 5.13 9.64
N HIS A 250 -18.23 3.81 9.47
CA HIS A 250 -18.61 3.19 8.21
C HIS A 250 -19.48 1.96 8.45
N GLU A 251 -20.77 2.08 8.15
CA GLU A 251 -21.77 1.05 8.49
C GLU A 251 -21.71 0.73 10.00
N LYS A 252 -21.42 -0.53 10.36
CA LYS A 252 -21.25 -0.99 11.75
C LYS A 252 -19.84 -0.79 12.31
N LEU A 253 -18.89 -0.32 11.49
CA LEU A 253 -17.55 -0.03 11.94
C LEU A 253 -17.53 1.37 12.57
N VAL A 254 -17.19 1.43 13.86
CA VAL A 254 -16.90 2.67 14.58
C VAL A 254 -15.46 2.60 15.06
N VAL A 255 -14.61 3.50 14.59
CA VAL A 255 -13.20 3.55 14.98
C VAL A 255 -12.85 4.90 15.56
N PRO A 256 -12.22 4.99 16.74
CA PRO A 256 -11.66 6.24 17.22
C PRO A 256 -10.49 6.71 16.33
N VAL A 257 -10.54 7.98 15.92
CA VAL A 257 -9.41 8.68 15.30
C VAL A 257 -8.85 9.63 16.34
N TYR A 258 -7.57 9.49 16.66
CA TYR A 258 -6.90 10.30 17.68
C TYR A 258 -6.22 11.51 17.07
N GLN A 259 -5.99 12.53 17.90
CA GLN A 259 -5.28 13.74 17.50
C GLN A 259 -3.83 13.43 17.18
N ASN A 260 -3.34 14.01 16.08
CA ASN A 260 -1.93 13.89 15.75
C ASN A 260 -1.09 14.63 16.80
N SER A 261 -0.23 13.89 17.48
CA SER A 261 0.60 14.34 18.60
C SER A 261 2.08 14.17 18.27
N ARG A 262 2.52 14.53 17.03
CA ARG A 262 3.93 14.42 16.59
C ARG A 262 4.95 14.97 17.60
N ASN A 263 4.56 15.98 18.37
CA ASN A 263 5.44 16.71 19.28
C ASN A 263 5.43 16.16 20.71
N ASP A 264 4.60 15.15 21.02
CA ASP A 264 4.59 14.51 22.34
C ASP A 264 4.81 13.00 22.21
N VAL A 265 6.05 12.59 22.46
CA VAL A 265 6.48 11.19 22.32
C VAL A 265 5.76 10.26 23.31
N ARG A 266 5.13 10.79 24.38
CA ARG A 266 4.39 9.99 25.37
C ARG A 266 2.99 9.57 24.87
N THR A 267 2.46 10.23 23.84
CA THR A 267 1.15 9.93 23.26
C THR A 267 1.18 9.92 21.74
N ARG A 268 2.36 9.77 21.13
CA ARG A 268 2.54 9.92 19.68
C ARG A 268 1.63 8.95 18.93
N VAL A 269 0.69 9.55 18.19
CA VAL A 269 -0.13 8.91 17.16
C VAL A 269 0.04 9.77 15.92
N ASP A 270 0.85 9.32 14.95
CA ASP A 270 1.13 10.07 13.73
C ASP A 270 0.43 9.47 12.49
N GLY A 271 -0.30 8.38 12.69
CA GLY A 271 -1.12 7.71 11.69
C GLY A 271 -0.27 6.88 10.76
N CYS A 272 -0.71 6.70 9.51
CA CYS A 272 0.06 5.90 8.55
C CYS A 272 1.27 6.71 8.03
N SER A 273 2.38 6.69 8.77
CA SER A 273 3.63 7.40 8.47
C SER A 273 4.33 6.89 7.18
N SER A 274 4.01 5.67 6.74
CA SER A 274 4.48 5.10 5.46
C SER A 274 3.56 5.49 4.29
N LYS A 275 4.12 5.97 3.17
CA LYS A 275 3.30 6.27 1.97
C LYS A 275 2.90 5.05 1.15
N VAL A 276 3.44 3.85 1.43
CA VAL A 276 2.87 2.57 0.96
C VAL A 276 1.42 2.45 1.41
N LEU A 277 1.12 3.02 2.57
CA LEU A 277 -0.23 3.07 3.09
C LEU A 277 -1.03 4.24 2.52
N ILE A 278 -0.48 5.26 1.83
CA ILE A 278 -1.24 6.46 1.40
C ILE A 278 -2.47 6.14 0.55
N GLU A 279 -2.39 5.16 -0.35
CA GLU A 279 -3.55 4.77 -1.16
C GLU A 279 -4.72 4.24 -0.34
N LEU A 280 -4.41 3.63 0.81
CA LEU A 280 -5.36 3.16 1.79
C LEU A 280 -5.26 3.92 3.11
N ALA A 281 -4.60 5.09 3.15
CA ALA A 281 -4.27 5.72 4.43
C ALA A 281 -5.56 6.16 5.07
N ASP A 282 -6.52 6.67 4.31
CA ASP A 282 -7.86 6.96 4.82
C ASP A 282 -8.58 5.71 5.36
N TYR A 283 -8.28 4.51 4.86
CA TYR A 283 -8.93 3.26 5.28
C TYR A 283 -8.22 2.57 6.44
N PHE A 284 -6.90 2.56 6.43
CA PHE A 284 -6.04 1.93 7.43
C PHE A 284 -5.55 2.91 8.49
N THR A 285 -5.80 4.22 8.40
CA THR A 285 -5.57 5.20 9.49
C THR A 285 -6.12 4.68 10.82
N PRO A 286 -7.36 4.17 10.89
CA PRO A 286 -7.83 3.31 11.99
C PRO A 286 -6.80 2.34 12.59
N ALA A 287 -6.25 1.46 11.75
CA ALA A 287 -5.29 0.44 12.18
C ALA A 287 -3.93 1.06 12.55
N CYS A 288 -3.44 2.04 11.78
CA CYS A 288 -2.18 2.75 12.06
C CYS A 288 -2.24 3.48 13.40
N ASN A 289 -3.33 4.21 13.66
CA ASN A 289 -3.54 4.87 14.94
C ASN A 289 -3.55 3.89 16.11
N GLY A 290 -4.21 2.73 15.93
CA GLY A 290 -4.19 1.67 16.93
C GLY A 290 -2.80 1.07 17.14
N HIS A 291 -2.01 0.93 16.07
CA HIS A 291 -0.64 0.43 16.10
C HIS A 291 0.31 1.38 16.84
N ASP A 292 0.32 2.67 16.47
CA ASP A 292 1.12 3.71 17.12
C ASP A 292 0.82 3.75 18.62
N ALA A 293 -0.46 3.74 18.96
CA ALA A 293 -0.91 3.82 20.33
C ALA A 293 -0.56 2.54 21.12
N CYS A 294 -0.63 1.37 20.47
CA CYS A 294 -0.25 0.08 21.06
C CYS A 294 1.24 0.01 21.44
N TYR A 295 2.13 0.63 20.65
CA TYR A 295 3.59 0.60 20.89
C TYR A 295 3.99 1.17 22.25
N HIS A 296 3.18 2.08 22.82
CA HIS A 296 3.37 2.62 24.17
C HIS A 296 3.07 1.61 25.29
N CYS A 297 2.33 0.55 24.97
CA CYS A 297 1.63 -0.28 25.96
C CYS A 297 2.06 -1.74 25.95
N LEU A 298 2.11 -2.35 24.76
CA LEU A 298 2.27 -3.79 24.58
C LEU A 298 3.62 -4.11 23.91
N SER A 299 3.88 -5.41 23.71
CA SER A 299 5.06 -5.84 22.97
C SER A 299 4.92 -5.47 21.50
N LYS A 300 6.05 -5.17 20.83
CA LYS A 300 6.07 -4.89 19.39
C LYS A 300 5.36 -6.00 18.60
N THR A 301 5.65 -7.26 18.91
CA THR A 301 5.04 -8.43 18.25
C THR A 301 3.52 -8.43 18.39
N GLN A 302 3.00 -8.14 19.58
CA GLN A 302 1.55 -8.08 19.79
C GLN A 302 0.93 -6.94 18.99
N CYS A 303 1.51 -5.74 19.06
CA CYS A 303 1.01 -4.60 18.31
C CYS A 303 1.05 -4.79 16.79
N ASP A 304 2.13 -5.37 16.27
CA ASP A 304 2.26 -5.67 14.85
C ASP A 304 1.16 -6.66 14.41
N ASN A 305 0.86 -7.69 15.22
CA ASN A 305 -0.20 -8.65 14.93
C ASN A 305 -1.59 -8.00 15.01
N ASP A 306 -1.85 -7.17 16.02
CA ASP A 306 -3.11 -6.44 16.16
C ASP A 306 -3.30 -5.47 14.98
N PHE A 307 -2.23 -4.82 14.51
CA PHE A 307 -2.26 -4.00 13.30
C PHE A 307 -2.65 -4.79 12.06
N TYR A 308 -2.07 -5.98 11.90
CA TYR A 308 -2.40 -6.89 10.80
C TYR A 308 -3.87 -7.33 10.84
N ASP A 309 -4.37 -7.74 12.00
CA ASP A 309 -5.76 -8.19 12.19
C ASP A 309 -6.75 -7.04 11.99
N ASN A 310 -6.42 -5.84 12.44
CA ASN A 310 -7.22 -4.65 12.21
C ASN A 310 -7.34 -4.31 10.71
N MET A 311 -6.23 -4.35 9.96
CA MET A 311 -6.28 -4.16 8.50
C MET A 311 -7.08 -5.28 7.80
N GLN A 312 -6.97 -6.53 8.28
CA GLN A 312 -7.74 -7.68 7.79
C GLN A 312 -9.25 -7.39 7.89
N GLU A 313 -9.73 -6.97 9.05
CA GLU A 313 -11.14 -6.65 9.28
C GLU A 313 -11.64 -5.50 8.41
N ILE A 314 -10.81 -4.44 8.26
CA ILE A 314 -11.15 -3.29 7.42
C ILE A 314 -11.40 -3.75 5.98
N CYS A 315 -10.54 -4.61 5.43
CA CYS A 315 -10.74 -5.16 4.09
C CYS A 315 -12.03 -5.95 3.95
N GLU A 316 -12.41 -6.73 4.98
CA GLU A 316 -13.64 -7.53 4.97
C GLU A 316 -14.91 -6.68 5.01
N LYS A 317 -14.90 -5.58 5.78
CA LYS A 317 -16.06 -4.71 5.96
C LYS A 317 -16.26 -3.74 4.78
N TYR A 318 -15.20 -3.24 4.16
CA TYR A 318 -15.31 -2.13 3.19
C TYR A 318 -15.69 -2.58 1.78
N TYR A 319 -15.41 -3.84 1.46
CA TYR A 319 -15.54 -4.36 0.11
C TYR A 319 -16.50 -5.56 0.05
N PRO A 320 -17.77 -5.40 0.48
CA PRO A 320 -18.74 -6.47 0.41
C PRO A 320 -19.21 -6.69 -1.04
N GLY A 321 -19.48 -7.94 -1.40
CA GLY A 321 -20.19 -8.32 -2.62
C GLY A 321 -19.36 -8.36 -3.91
N PHE A 322 -20.03 -8.73 -5.01
CA PHE A 322 -19.40 -9.01 -6.32
C PHE A 322 -18.60 -7.83 -6.88
N SER A 323 -19.17 -6.62 -6.88
CA SER A 323 -18.57 -5.46 -7.55
C SER A 323 -17.26 -5.00 -6.90
N ASN A 324 -16.98 -5.46 -5.69
CA ASN A 324 -15.86 -5.02 -4.88
C ASN A 324 -14.80 -6.11 -4.69
N ILE A 325 -14.92 -7.27 -5.35
CA ILE A 325 -13.97 -8.38 -5.18
C ILE A 325 -12.53 -8.02 -5.60
N ILE A 326 -12.39 -7.11 -6.56
CA ILE A 326 -11.09 -6.60 -7.01
C ILE A 326 -10.48 -5.69 -5.95
N ASP A 327 -11.27 -4.75 -5.41
CA ASP A 327 -10.86 -3.88 -4.31
C ASP A 327 -10.51 -4.69 -3.06
N TYR A 328 -11.31 -5.71 -2.74
CA TYR A 328 -11.07 -6.66 -1.66
C TYR A 328 -9.69 -7.31 -1.79
N THR A 329 -9.41 -7.90 -2.97
CA THR A 329 -8.12 -8.55 -3.24
C THR A 329 -6.97 -7.56 -3.09
N GLN A 330 -7.13 -6.35 -3.64
CA GLN A 330 -6.10 -5.32 -3.56
C GLN A 330 -5.86 -4.84 -2.12
N CYS A 331 -6.91 -4.71 -1.32
CA CYS A 331 -6.82 -4.38 0.10
C CYS A 331 -5.93 -5.40 0.85
N LYS A 332 -6.14 -6.69 0.60
CA LYS A 332 -5.35 -7.77 1.22
C LYS A 332 -3.88 -7.73 0.79
N LEU A 333 -3.58 -7.39 -0.47
CA LEU A 333 -2.21 -7.24 -0.94
C LEU A 333 -1.50 -6.09 -0.22
N ILE A 334 -2.13 -4.92 -0.15
CA ILE A 334 -1.54 -3.74 0.50
C ILE A 334 -1.36 -3.98 2.00
N LYS A 335 -2.32 -4.63 2.67
CA LYS A 335 -2.21 -5.09 4.06
C LYS A 335 -0.91 -5.88 4.28
N ASN A 336 -0.64 -6.88 3.43
CA ASN A 336 0.55 -7.73 3.57
C ASN A 336 1.85 -6.95 3.38
N THR A 337 1.91 -6.13 2.34
CA THR A 337 3.09 -5.30 2.08
C THR A 337 3.33 -4.28 3.20
N ALA A 338 2.27 -3.68 3.75
CA ALA A 338 2.38 -2.78 4.90
C ALA A 338 2.90 -3.51 6.15
N TYR A 339 2.38 -4.70 6.45
CA TYR A 339 2.84 -5.51 7.57
C TYR A 339 4.31 -5.96 7.39
N ALA A 340 4.70 -6.35 6.19
CA ALA A 340 6.09 -6.67 5.86
C ALA A 340 7.01 -5.46 6.05
N ALA A 341 6.57 -4.27 5.64
CA ALA A 341 7.33 -3.03 5.79
C ALA A 341 7.61 -2.72 7.26
N ILE A 342 6.62 -2.85 8.15
CA ILE A 342 6.79 -2.56 9.59
C ILE A 342 7.79 -3.52 10.25
N LYS A 343 7.80 -4.79 9.86
CA LYS A 343 8.77 -5.77 10.37
C LYS A 343 10.22 -5.44 10.03
N VAL A 344 10.46 -4.72 8.93
CA VAL A 344 11.80 -4.38 8.45
C VAL A 344 12.20 -2.95 8.84
N LEU A 345 11.28 -1.99 8.76
CA LEU A 345 11.54 -0.55 8.96
C LEU A 345 11.53 -0.11 10.40
N SER A 346 10.87 -0.86 11.29
CA SER A 346 10.98 -0.64 12.72
C SER A 346 12.00 -1.63 13.27
N PRO A 347 13.31 -1.32 13.27
CA PRO A 347 14.23 -2.10 14.07
C PRO A 347 13.69 -2.15 15.50
N GLU A 348 13.98 -3.24 16.21
CA GLU A 348 13.49 -3.54 17.57
C GLU A 348 13.80 -2.44 18.61
N ALA A 349 14.42 -1.32 18.23
CA ALA A 349 15.00 -0.33 19.12
C ALA A 349 14.73 1.16 18.80
N ALA A 350 14.01 1.56 17.73
CA ALA A 350 13.88 3.00 17.40
C ALA A 350 12.49 3.59 17.68
N GLY A 351 11.44 3.08 17.04
CA GLY A 351 10.06 3.54 17.29
C GLY A 351 9.55 3.05 18.65
N HIS A 352 9.44 1.73 18.80
CA HIS A 352 8.98 1.07 20.04
C HIS A 352 9.83 1.42 21.27
N THR A 353 11.17 1.41 21.14
CA THR A 353 12.07 1.75 22.25
C THR A 353 12.19 3.27 22.45
N GLY A 354 12.11 4.10 21.41
CA GLY A 354 12.00 5.56 21.57
C GLY A 354 10.74 5.96 22.35
N ASP A 355 9.62 5.31 22.03
CA ASP A 355 8.33 5.51 22.71
C ASP A 355 8.35 4.93 24.14
N ARG A 356 9.01 3.78 24.35
CA ARG A 356 9.19 3.18 25.69
C ARG A 356 10.25 3.85 26.56
N ASN A 357 11.26 4.53 26.01
CA ASN A 357 12.34 5.11 26.81
C ASN A 357 11.93 6.43 27.49
N TRP A 358 10.79 7.01 27.10
CA TRP A 358 10.28 8.22 27.75
C TRP A 358 9.43 7.89 28.99
N LYS A 359 9.86 8.40 30.16
CA LYS A 359 9.20 8.41 31.49
C LYS A 359 8.19 7.25 31.77
N ASN A 360 8.63 6.29 32.60
CA ASN A 360 7.85 5.13 33.05
C ASN A 360 6.47 5.44 33.65
N ASP A 361 6.25 6.64 34.21
CA ASP A 361 5.04 6.95 34.99
C ASP A 361 3.78 7.18 34.14
N CYS A 362 3.92 7.32 32.81
CA CYS A 362 2.80 7.53 31.88
C CYS A 362 2.54 6.35 30.95
N LYS A 363 3.23 5.22 31.17
CA LYS A 363 3.05 4.02 30.36
C LYS A 363 1.71 3.37 30.69
N CYS A 364 0.89 3.15 29.67
CA CYS A 364 -0.14 2.11 29.69
C CYS A 364 -1.14 2.24 30.86
N THR A 365 -1.71 3.44 31.07
CA THR A 365 -2.80 3.64 32.05
C THR A 365 -4.03 2.80 31.67
N ASP A 366 -4.93 2.51 32.61
CA ASP A 366 -6.14 1.74 32.31
C ASP A 366 -7.08 2.45 31.32
N GLU A 367 -7.04 3.79 31.28
CA GLU A 367 -7.70 4.60 30.25
C GLU A 367 -7.10 4.37 28.85
N ILE A 368 -5.77 4.37 28.76
CA ILE A 368 -5.03 4.08 27.53
C ILE A 368 -5.27 2.62 27.12
N LYS A 369 -5.22 1.65 28.05
CA LYS A 369 -5.53 0.25 27.76
C LYS A 369 -6.97 0.06 27.27
N SER A 370 -7.97 0.62 27.95
CA SER A 370 -9.38 0.48 27.55
C SER A 370 -9.72 1.14 26.22
N LYS A 371 -8.96 2.16 25.81
CA LYS A 371 -9.09 2.82 24.51
C LYS A 371 -8.29 2.13 23.38
N LEU A 372 -7.21 1.41 23.70
CA LEU A 372 -6.21 0.95 22.72
C LEU A 372 -6.03 -0.57 22.61
N VAL A 373 -6.41 -1.32 23.65
CA VAL A 373 -6.19 -2.76 23.71
C VAL A 373 -7.31 -3.44 22.93
N SER A 374 -6.93 -3.96 21.76
CA SER A 374 -7.45 -5.21 21.20
C SER A 374 -8.96 -5.39 21.12
N LYS A 375 -9.74 -4.32 21.10
CA LYS A 375 -11.11 -4.40 20.65
C LYS A 375 -11.00 -4.43 19.14
N LEU A 376 -10.86 -5.63 18.57
CA LEU A 376 -11.26 -5.97 17.19
C LEU A 376 -12.44 -5.04 16.88
N PHE A 377 -12.19 -3.98 16.12
CA PHE A 377 -12.92 -2.72 16.18
C PHE A 377 -14.36 -2.92 16.66
N GLU A 378 -14.60 -2.66 17.95
CA GLU A 378 -15.80 -3.15 18.63
C GLU A 378 -17.04 -2.75 17.83
N LEU A 379 -17.69 -3.78 17.31
CA LEU A 379 -18.87 -3.69 16.46
C LEU A 379 -20.03 -3.18 17.31
N ALA A 380 -20.63 -2.05 16.91
CA ALA A 380 -21.97 -1.69 17.33
C ALA A 380 -23.02 -2.44 16.48
#